data_AF-A0AAD5RZF6-F1
#
_entry.id   AF-A0AAD5RZF6-F1
#
_cell.length_a   1.000
_cell.length_b   1.000
_cell.length_c   1.000
_cell.angle_alpha   90.00
_cell.angle_beta   90.00
_cell.angle_gamma   90.00
#
_symmetry.space_group_name_H-M   'P 1'
#
loop_
_entity.id
_entity.type
_entity.pdbx_description
1 polymer ?
#
loop_
_entity_poly.entity_id
_entity_poly.type
_entity_poly.pdbx_seq_one_letter_code
_entity_poly.pdbx_strand_id
1 'polypeptide(L)'
;MDSLVPSLHTLEGDYVAYTITLSAITLWLLLHRLLLNRGFVFRRQGLSTDTRAAFAIGVSCTLWTGAVFRRVLVSTTHGPGSDGDGTESGTGPGSWGNYATAIHTLSEMAIAPLLVQTLFIFWLSSWLDSMLLSRAANSNSNRPSRLVTLSHVHDIYSWESGLHPTFYRIFLLTITLVVSVPASCAIATGQAATGILNLAGLAVFILDGVPKHTYFSPSVAHRYCEDTLRIVLPTTHHEGTTYVLPSRNRGMDATWSSKIAAEHAEADGEIMVLFSKMRAQEWEPSEVLKRLRSTMAAYRERVASLSVGQAERLARWIYADGGDMRTRAIECARAPGVHLIGRDLMFALCIAEYLVFISQGRLSRGIREQIGKLRLMRRSGAGDGEGQEDRAGTIGYLPGIEGYKEAVEHVYSIFDIPVERAAVEFTVQPPAHSFALKKAPAGIEEYVGDLWDLATHHSESTFSALYFFTTVWFMEMGNVNGFHIFPLRVSSRDGDVQSRMVIWRQAWFAACVGQLLSVSWIGFGGFVSGYFP
;
A
#
# COMPACT_ATOMS: atom_id res chain seq x y z
N MET A 1 5.02 -37.96 53.41
CA MET A 1 3.90 -37.87 52.44
C MET A 1 3.54 -36.42 52.11
N ASP A 2 3.91 -35.44 52.95
CA ASP A 2 3.74 -34.00 52.68
C ASP A 2 4.78 -33.37 51.73
N SER A 3 5.76 -34.14 51.26
CA SER A 3 6.84 -33.66 50.36
C SER A 3 6.55 -33.88 48.86
N LEU A 4 5.32 -34.26 48.51
CA LEU A 4 4.91 -34.63 47.14
C LEU A 4 3.79 -33.76 46.56
N VAL A 5 3.39 -32.69 47.26
CA VAL A 5 2.51 -31.67 46.69
C VAL A 5 3.41 -30.58 46.12
N PRO A 6 3.79 -30.61 44.83
CA PRO A 6 4.33 -29.42 44.19
C PRO A 6 3.35 -28.28 44.47
N SER A 7 3.85 -27.19 45.05
CA SER A 7 3.04 -26.03 45.46
C SER A 7 2.10 -25.66 44.31
N LEU A 8 0.78 -25.77 44.51
CA LEU A 8 -0.22 -25.53 43.46
C LEU A 8 0.01 -24.24 42.66
N HIS A 9 0.65 -23.24 43.28
CA HIS A 9 1.03 -21.97 42.67
C HIS A 9 2.04 -22.07 41.51
N THR A 10 2.96 -23.03 41.49
CA THR A 10 3.92 -23.19 40.37
C THR A 10 3.25 -23.81 39.14
N LEU A 11 2.37 -24.79 39.35
CA LEU A 11 1.57 -25.40 38.28
C LEU A 11 0.61 -24.39 37.64
N GLU A 12 0.03 -23.49 38.44
CA GLU A 12 -0.87 -22.44 37.95
C GLU A 12 -0.15 -21.43 37.03
N GLY A 13 1.07 -21.02 37.40
CA GLY A 13 1.88 -20.09 36.61
C GLY A 13 2.30 -20.65 35.24
N ASP A 14 2.72 -21.91 35.20
CA ASP A 14 3.13 -22.59 33.98
C ASP A 14 1.93 -22.75 33.03
N TYR A 15 0.79 -23.18 33.55
CA TYR A 15 -0.43 -23.35 32.76
C TYR A 15 -0.88 -22.04 32.08
N VAL A 16 -0.79 -20.92 32.79
CA VAL A 16 -1.14 -19.60 32.24
C VAL A 16 -0.19 -19.20 31.11
N ALA A 17 1.12 -19.36 31.29
CA ALA A 17 2.10 -19.03 30.26
C ALA A 17 1.93 -19.88 28.98
N TYR A 18 1.70 -21.19 29.13
CA TYR A 18 1.43 -22.07 27.99
C TYR A 18 0.12 -21.73 27.27
N THR A 19 -0.94 -21.42 28.03
CA THR A 19 -2.24 -21.05 27.45
C THR A 19 -2.13 -19.77 26.62
N ILE A 20 -1.40 -18.76 27.12
CA ILE A 20 -1.16 -17.51 26.39
C ILE A 20 -0.33 -17.77 25.13
N THR A 21 0.73 -18.58 25.23
CA THR A 21 1.57 -18.97 24.10
C THR A 21 0.76 -19.62 22.97
N LEU A 22 -0.01 -20.66 23.31
CA LEU A 22 -0.84 -21.38 22.34
C LEU A 22 -1.91 -20.48 21.71
N SER A 23 -2.52 -19.61 22.51
CA SER A 23 -3.51 -18.63 22.04
C SER A 23 -2.90 -17.63 21.06
N ALA A 24 -1.70 -17.12 21.35
CA ALA A 24 -0.97 -16.21 20.46
C ALA A 24 -0.63 -16.87 19.12
N ILE A 25 -0.05 -18.08 19.16
CA ILE A 25 0.28 -18.84 17.94
C ILE A 25 -0.98 -19.12 17.09
N THR A 26 -2.06 -19.56 17.74
CA THR A 26 -3.33 -19.83 17.05
C THR A 26 -3.88 -18.56 16.40
N LEU A 27 -3.83 -17.43 17.11
CA LEU A 27 -4.21 -16.13 16.55
C LEU A 27 -3.37 -15.76 15.33
N TRP A 28 -2.05 -15.94 15.36
CA TRP A 28 -1.16 -15.61 14.25
C TRP A 28 -1.45 -16.47 13.02
N LEU A 29 -1.68 -17.77 13.20
CA LEU A 29 -2.05 -18.69 12.11
C LEU A 29 -3.41 -18.35 11.50
N LEU A 30 -4.41 -18.06 12.35
CA LEU A 30 -5.75 -17.65 11.90
C LEU A 30 -5.70 -16.33 11.13
N LEU A 31 -4.92 -15.36 11.63
CA LEU A 31 -4.71 -14.09 10.98
C LEU A 31 -4.03 -14.29 9.62
N HIS A 32 -2.98 -15.11 9.55
CA HIS A 32 -2.32 -15.42 8.29
C HIS A 32 -3.28 -16.01 7.25
N ARG A 33 -4.10 -16.99 7.64
CA ARG A 33 -5.13 -17.59 6.78
C ARG A 33 -6.20 -16.59 6.37
N LEU A 34 -6.64 -15.74 7.29
CA LEU A 34 -7.61 -14.69 7.00
C LEU A 34 -7.07 -13.68 5.98
N LEU A 35 -5.81 -13.26 6.11
CA LEU A 35 -5.17 -12.33 5.18
C LEU A 35 -5.00 -12.95 3.79
N LEU A 36 -4.63 -14.23 3.68
CA LEU A 36 -4.56 -14.92 2.40
C LEU A 36 -5.94 -15.01 1.71
N ASN A 37 -6.99 -15.30 2.48
CA ASN A 37 -8.32 -15.54 1.93
C ASN A 37 -9.11 -14.24 1.66
N ARG A 38 -8.96 -13.22 2.51
CA ARG A 38 -9.73 -11.98 2.44
C ARG A 38 -8.94 -10.83 1.84
N GLY A 39 -7.62 -10.93 1.79
CA GLY A 39 -6.74 -9.89 1.30
C GLY A 39 -6.56 -8.73 2.27
N PHE A 40 -6.07 -7.62 1.73
CA PHE A 40 -5.77 -6.39 2.48
C PHE A 40 -6.76 -5.29 2.15
N VAL A 41 -7.09 -4.47 3.15
CA VAL A 41 -7.91 -3.28 2.98
C VAL A 41 -7.10 -2.06 3.38
N PHE A 42 -6.81 -1.21 2.39
CA PHE A 42 -6.08 0.05 2.60
C PHE A 42 -7.04 1.16 3.02
N ARG A 43 -6.65 1.87 4.09
CA ARG A 43 -7.37 3.00 4.68
C ARG A 43 -6.43 4.16 4.91
N ARG A 44 -6.88 5.38 4.65
CA ARG A 44 -6.12 6.61 4.88
C ARG A 44 -6.45 7.17 6.26
N GLN A 45 -7.70 7.01 6.68
CA GLN A 45 -8.24 7.33 7.98
C GLN A 45 -8.58 6.04 8.75
N GLY A 46 -8.04 5.94 9.95
CA GLY A 46 -8.18 4.76 10.80
C GLY A 46 -7.17 3.66 10.46
N LEU A 47 -7.37 2.49 11.10
CA LEU A 47 -6.43 1.37 11.00
C LEU A 47 -6.74 0.51 9.78
N SER A 48 -5.77 0.40 8.86
CA SER A 48 -5.80 -0.57 7.75
C SER A 48 -5.69 -2.00 8.26
N THR A 49 -5.96 -2.98 7.39
CA THR A 49 -5.81 -4.40 7.75
C THR A 49 -4.39 -4.71 8.23
N ASP A 50 -3.36 -4.13 7.58
CA ASP A 50 -1.96 -4.28 7.99
C ASP A 50 -1.72 -3.80 9.42
N THR A 51 -2.17 -2.59 9.73
CA THR A 51 -1.98 -2.01 11.06
C THR A 51 -2.71 -2.84 12.12
N ARG A 52 -3.93 -3.31 11.83
CA ARG A 52 -4.68 -4.18 12.75
C ARG A 52 -3.98 -5.53 12.97
N ALA A 53 -3.47 -6.13 11.89
CA ALA A 53 -2.73 -7.38 11.94
C ALA A 53 -1.46 -7.24 12.79
N ALA A 54 -0.65 -6.22 12.52
CA ALA A 54 0.56 -5.92 13.28
C ALA A 54 0.26 -5.64 14.77
N PHE A 55 -0.80 -4.89 15.09
CA PHE A 55 -1.22 -4.69 16.48
C PHE A 55 -1.69 -5.99 17.15
N ALA A 56 -2.46 -6.82 16.47
CA ALA A 56 -2.92 -8.09 17.04
C ALA A 56 -1.74 -9.02 17.36
N ILE A 57 -0.76 -9.11 16.45
CA ILE A 57 0.48 -9.87 16.66
C ILE A 57 1.28 -9.24 17.81
N GLY A 58 1.51 -7.93 17.78
CA GLY A 58 2.30 -7.22 18.79
C GLY A 58 1.71 -7.26 20.20
N VAL A 59 0.40 -7.09 20.34
CA VAL A 59 -0.29 -7.15 21.65
C VAL A 59 -0.25 -8.58 22.21
N SER A 60 -0.56 -9.60 21.40
CA SER A 60 -0.47 -10.99 21.85
C SER A 60 0.96 -11.39 22.23
N CYS A 61 1.94 -10.90 21.47
CA CYS A 61 3.36 -11.03 21.78
C CYS A 61 3.73 -10.37 23.12
N THR A 62 3.26 -9.13 23.35
CA THR A 62 3.52 -8.39 24.60
C THR A 62 2.90 -9.09 25.81
N LEU A 63 1.68 -9.63 25.67
CA LEU A 63 1.03 -10.41 26.74
C LEU A 63 1.82 -11.69 27.05
N TRP A 64 2.31 -12.38 26.02
CA TRP A 64 3.14 -13.57 26.20
C TRP A 64 4.47 -13.21 26.89
N THR A 65 5.21 -12.20 26.43
CA THR A 65 6.43 -11.72 27.10
C THR A 65 6.15 -11.31 28.55
N GLY A 66 5.05 -10.60 28.81
CA GLY A 66 4.65 -10.19 30.15
C GLY A 66 4.34 -11.36 31.07
N ALA A 67 3.72 -12.43 30.55
CA ALA A 67 3.45 -13.65 31.32
C ALA A 67 4.76 -14.38 31.71
N VAL A 68 5.71 -14.50 30.77
CA VAL A 68 7.04 -15.06 31.05
C VAL A 68 7.77 -14.19 32.07
N PHE A 69 7.75 -12.86 31.91
CA PHE A 69 8.40 -11.95 32.85
C PHE A 69 7.82 -12.06 34.26
N ARG A 70 6.49 -12.11 34.39
CA ARG A 70 5.81 -12.30 35.68
C ARG A 70 6.22 -13.62 36.32
N ARG A 71 6.27 -14.72 35.55
CA ARG A 71 6.71 -16.03 36.05
C ARG A 71 8.13 -15.95 36.62
N VAL A 72 9.05 -15.31 35.90
CA VAL A 72 10.44 -15.13 36.34
C VAL A 72 10.53 -14.25 37.60
N LEU A 73 9.71 -13.21 37.70
CA LEU A 73 9.67 -12.35 38.89
C LEU A 73 9.14 -13.10 40.13
N VAL A 74 8.14 -13.96 39.95
CA VAL A 74 7.58 -14.78 41.05
C VAL A 74 8.59 -15.85 41.50
N SER A 75 9.28 -16.51 40.56
CA SER A 75 10.26 -17.55 40.91
C SER A 75 11.51 -16.99 41.60
N THR A 76 11.91 -15.76 41.28
CA THR A 76 13.05 -15.07 41.94
C THR A 76 12.71 -14.53 43.32
N THR A 77 11.45 -14.17 43.58
CA THR A 77 11.01 -13.65 44.89
C THR A 77 10.73 -14.75 45.91
N HIS A 78 10.28 -15.93 45.45
CA HIS A 78 10.02 -17.10 46.29
C HIS A 78 11.20 -18.07 46.27
N GLY A 79 12.41 -17.53 46.51
CA GLY A 79 13.63 -18.32 46.57
C GLY A 79 13.43 -19.59 47.40
N PRO A 80 14.07 -20.71 47.01
CA PRO A 80 13.85 -22.01 47.65
C PRO A 80 13.99 -21.84 49.16
N GLY A 81 12.89 -22.13 49.86
CA GLY A 81 12.70 -21.80 51.25
C GLY A 81 13.93 -22.10 52.08
N SER A 82 14.28 -21.10 52.88
CA SER A 82 15.10 -21.16 54.08
C SER A 82 14.45 -22.07 55.15
N ASP A 83 14.03 -23.27 54.78
CA ASP A 83 13.51 -24.27 55.71
C ASP A 83 14.70 -24.90 56.43
N GLY A 84 15.16 -24.19 57.46
CA GLY A 84 15.96 -24.75 58.55
C GLY A 84 17.47 -24.50 58.46
N ASP A 85 17.94 -23.33 58.88
CA ASP A 85 18.67 -23.24 60.15
C ASP A 85 18.82 -21.78 60.60
N GLY A 86 18.50 -21.52 61.86
CA GLY A 86 18.30 -20.19 62.43
C GLY A 86 19.58 -19.38 62.69
N THR A 87 20.42 -19.18 61.69
CA THR A 87 21.56 -18.26 61.80
C THR A 87 21.26 -16.94 61.10
N GLU A 88 20.77 -15.99 61.89
CA GLU A 88 20.66 -14.57 61.55
C GLU A 88 22.03 -14.01 61.16
N SER A 89 22.32 -13.93 59.86
CA SER A 89 23.36 -13.04 59.36
C SER A 89 22.84 -12.23 58.17
N GLY A 90 21.99 -11.26 58.49
CA GLY A 90 22.01 -9.88 57.99
C GLY A 90 22.50 -9.59 56.56
N THR A 91 22.05 -10.34 55.55
CA THR A 91 22.19 -9.93 54.15
C THR A 91 20.78 -9.68 53.61
N GLY A 92 20.46 -8.38 53.50
CA GLY A 92 19.11 -7.92 53.19
C GLY A 92 18.55 -8.43 51.85
N PRO A 93 17.22 -8.41 51.70
CA PRO A 93 16.56 -8.81 50.47
C PRO A 93 16.92 -7.83 49.36
N GLY A 94 17.68 -8.27 48.36
CA GLY A 94 17.83 -7.49 47.12
C GLY A 94 19.17 -7.51 46.41
N SER A 95 20.13 -8.38 46.76
CA SER A 95 21.33 -8.49 45.92
C SER A 95 21.05 -9.29 44.65
N TRP A 96 20.65 -8.58 43.59
CA TRP A 96 20.79 -9.01 42.19
C TRP A 96 22.25 -9.32 41.79
N GLY A 97 23.21 -9.21 42.73
CA GLY A 97 24.63 -9.45 42.50
C GLY A 97 25.02 -10.92 42.29
N ASN A 98 24.10 -11.88 42.49
CA ASN A 98 24.38 -13.27 42.18
C ASN A 98 24.21 -13.52 40.68
N TYR A 99 25.35 -13.57 39.97
CA TYR A 99 25.47 -13.89 38.54
C TYR A 99 24.64 -15.12 38.11
N ALA A 100 24.54 -16.13 38.98
CA ALA A 100 23.72 -17.32 38.75
C ALA A 100 22.20 -17.00 38.62
N THR A 101 21.66 -16.11 39.45
CA THR A 101 20.26 -15.69 39.41
C THR A 101 19.97 -14.89 38.15
N ALA A 102 20.90 -14.02 37.73
CA ALA A 102 20.78 -13.26 36.48
C ALA A 102 20.80 -14.18 35.25
N ILE A 103 21.69 -15.17 35.20
CA ILE A 103 21.72 -16.17 34.12
C ILE A 103 20.42 -16.97 34.08
N HIS A 104 19.92 -17.44 35.22
CA HIS A 104 18.68 -18.21 35.27
C HIS A 104 17.47 -17.37 34.82
N THR A 105 17.43 -16.10 35.23
CA THR A 105 16.41 -15.14 34.78
C THR A 105 16.45 -14.98 33.27
N LEU A 106 17.65 -14.78 32.70
CA LEU A 106 17.83 -14.64 31.26
C LEU A 106 17.51 -15.93 30.49
N SER A 107 17.81 -17.12 31.04
CA SER A 107 17.45 -18.38 30.38
C SER A 107 15.94 -18.55 30.27
N GLU A 108 15.20 -18.24 31.32
CA GLU A 108 13.73 -18.33 31.31
C GLU A 108 13.10 -17.34 30.32
N MET A 109 13.73 -16.17 30.10
CA MET A 109 13.27 -15.23 29.07
C MET A 109 13.38 -15.78 27.65
N ALA A 110 14.17 -16.83 27.38
CA ALA A 110 14.23 -17.47 26.07
C ALA A 110 12.90 -18.13 25.64
N ILE A 111 11.96 -18.32 26.58
CA ILE A 111 10.60 -18.81 26.31
C ILE A 111 9.72 -17.69 25.72
N ALA A 112 10.07 -16.42 25.97
CA ALA A 112 9.29 -15.29 25.47
C ALA A 112 9.52 -15.07 23.96
N PRO A 113 8.56 -14.48 23.24
CA PRO A 113 8.65 -14.22 21.81
C PRO A 113 9.49 -12.98 21.49
N LEU A 114 10.74 -12.98 21.98
CA LEU A 114 11.61 -11.80 22.02
C LEU A 114 11.92 -11.22 20.62
N LEU A 115 11.97 -12.06 19.59
CA LEU A 115 12.15 -11.65 18.20
C LEU A 115 10.98 -10.76 17.75
N VAL A 116 9.76 -11.28 17.88
CA VAL A 116 8.53 -10.60 17.46
C VAL A 116 8.25 -9.38 18.36
N GLN A 117 8.56 -9.47 19.66
CA GLN A 117 8.38 -8.37 20.60
C GLN A 117 9.29 -7.19 20.27
N THR A 118 10.56 -7.47 19.95
CA THR A 118 11.50 -6.42 19.55
C THR A 118 11.05 -5.77 18.24
N LEU A 119 10.66 -6.58 17.24
CA LEU A 119 10.10 -6.06 16.00
C LEU A 119 8.88 -5.16 16.24
N PHE A 120 7.96 -5.55 17.13
CA PHE A 120 6.79 -4.75 17.46
C PHE A 120 7.15 -3.37 18.01
N ILE A 121 8.14 -3.27 18.90
CA ILE A 121 8.58 -2.00 19.49
C ILE A 121 9.12 -1.06 18.40
N PHE A 122 9.98 -1.58 17.51
CA PHE A 122 10.54 -0.79 16.41
C PHE A 122 9.46 -0.39 15.39
N TRP A 123 8.58 -1.33 15.01
CA TRP A 123 7.44 -1.06 14.15
C TRP A 123 6.52 0.03 14.75
N LEU A 124 6.20 -0.07 16.04
CA LEU A 124 5.34 0.88 16.74
C LEU A 124 5.96 2.28 16.75
N SER A 125 7.26 2.38 17.01
CA SER A 125 7.99 3.65 16.96
C SER A 125 7.97 4.26 15.54
N SER A 126 8.17 3.46 14.51
CA SER A 126 8.09 3.87 13.10
C SER A 126 6.69 4.31 12.69
N TRP A 127 5.67 3.58 13.15
CA TRP A 127 4.26 3.89 12.88
C TRP A 127 3.85 5.21 13.56
N LEU A 128 4.23 5.41 14.83
CA LEU A 128 3.97 6.66 15.55
C LEU A 128 4.67 7.85 14.89
N ASP A 129 5.95 7.71 14.51
CA ASP A 129 6.69 8.73 13.75
C ASP A 129 5.97 9.09 12.44
N SER A 130 5.52 8.07 11.70
CA SER A 130 4.78 8.26 10.46
C SER A 130 3.44 8.97 10.65
N MET A 131 2.72 8.66 11.74
CA MET A 131 1.47 9.33 12.08
C MET A 131 1.70 10.79 12.48
N LEU A 132 2.73 11.08 13.29
CA LEU A 132 3.10 12.45 13.66
C LEU A 132 3.51 13.28 12.44
N LEU A 133 4.29 12.69 11.53
CA LEU A 133 4.69 13.33 10.29
C LEU A 133 3.50 13.60 9.36
N SER A 134 2.56 12.67 9.24
CA SER A 134 1.36 12.87 8.42
C SER A 134 0.51 14.05 8.91
N ARG A 135 0.54 14.34 10.21
CA ARG A 135 -0.13 15.51 10.80
C ARG A 135 0.70 16.78 10.62
N ALA A 136 2.02 16.69 10.76
CA ALA A 136 2.93 17.82 10.64
C ALA A 136 3.13 18.28 9.19
N ALA A 137 2.95 17.42 8.18
CA ALA A 137 3.08 17.78 6.77
C ALA A 137 2.07 18.87 6.33
N ASN A 138 0.99 19.07 7.08
CA ASN A 138 0.04 20.16 6.87
C ASN A 138 0.53 21.51 7.45
N SER A 139 1.63 21.51 8.22
CA SER A 139 2.26 22.70 8.80
C SER A 139 3.54 23.01 8.04
N ASN A 140 3.62 24.19 7.41
CA ASN A 140 4.78 24.69 6.66
C ASN A 140 6.05 24.92 7.53
N SER A 141 6.09 24.44 8.77
CA SER A 141 7.21 24.60 9.70
C SER A 141 8.30 23.54 9.48
N ASN A 142 9.57 23.94 9.65
CA ASN A 142 10.79 23.12 9.60
C ASN A 142 10.56 21.63 9.91
N ARG A 143 10.77 20.78 8.89
CA ARG A 143 10.56 19.33 9.00
C ARG A 143 11.57 18.72 9.99
N PRO A 144 11.13 18.05 11.06
CA PRO A 144 12.03 17.34 11.96
C PRO A 144 12.77 16.20 11.24
N SER A 145 13.92 15.81 11.79
CA SER A 145 14.71 14.66 11.35
C SER A 145 13.86 13.38 11.36
N ARG A 146 13.89 12.62 10.26
CA ARG A 146 13.05 11.42 10.05
C ARG A 146 13.73 10.17 10.59
N LEU A 147 13.01 9.38 11.40
CA LEU A 147 13.50 8.06 11.81
C LEU A 147 13.35 7.04 10.67
N VAL A 148 12.31 7.20 9.85
CA VAL A 148 12.05 6.34 8.68
C VAL A 148 11.92 7.21 7.43
N THR A 149 12.75 6.92 6.43
CA THR A 149 12.69 7.55 5.11
C THR A 149 12.60 6.45 4.06
N LEU A 150 11.49 6.37 3.32
CA LEU A 150 11.31 5.38 2.24
C LEU A 150 12.08 5.73 0.95
N SER A 151 13.08 6.62 1.01
CA SER A 151 13.69 7.19 -0.20
C SER A 151 14.42 6.18 -1.09
N HIS A 152 14.66 4.96 -0.60
CA HIS A 152 15.48 3.94 -1.28
C HIS A 152 14.88 2.52 -1.24
N VAL A 153 13.56 2.35 -1.32
CA VAL A 153 13.00 0.99 -1.44
C VAL A 153 13.30 0.44 -2.84
N HIS A 154 14.22 -0.53 -2.95
CA HIS A 154 14.62 -1.11 -4.24
C HIS A 154 13.63 -2.19 -4.73
N ASP A 155 13.04 -2.94 -3.81
CA ASP A 155 12.07 -4.03 -4.01
C ASP A 155 11.04 -4.03 -2.86
N ILE A 156 9.83 -4.51 -3.12
CA ILE A 156 8.74 -4.64 -2.14
C ILE A 156 9.06 -5.62 -1.01
N TYR A 157 10.00 -6.54 -1.28
CA TYR A 157 10.51 -7.50 -0.30
C TYR A 157 11.73 -6.97 0.45
N SER A 158 12.42 -5.95 -0.08
CA SER A 158 13.62 -5.34 0.52
C SER A 158 13.25 -4.29 1.57
N TRP A 159 12.51 -4.72 2.60
CA TRP A 159 12.02 -3.84 3.65
C TRP A 159 13.17 -3.12 4.40
N GLU A 160 14.34 -3.74 4.45
CA GLU A 160 15.60 -3.18 4.95
C GLU A 160 16.02 -1.91 4.22
N SER A 161 15.80 -1.85 2.91
CA SER A 161 16.12 -0.67 2.09
C SER A 161 15.14 0.50 2.31
N GLY A 162 13.96 0.21 2.86
CA GLY A 162 12.97 1.21 3.27
C GLY A 162 13.23 1.85 4.64
N LEU A 163 14.21 1.35 5.40
CA LEU A 163 14.57 1.89 6.71
C LEU A 163 15.83 2.76 6.61
N HIS A 164 15.92 3.77 7.48
CA HIS A 164 17.14 4.56 7.58
C HIS A 164 18.30 3.64 8.01
N PRO A 165 19.50 3.71 7.38
CA PRO A 165 20.59 2.75 7.66
C PRO A 165 20.97 2.66 9.14
N THR A 166 21.01 3.79 9.85
CA THR A 166 21.28 3.80 11.30
C THR A 166 20.17 3.12 12.09
N PHE A 167 18.90 3.34 11.73
CA PHE A 167 17.76 2.72 12.40
C PHE A 167 17.77 1.21 12.18
N TYR A 168 18.04 0.76 10.95
CA TYR A 168 18.18 -0.66 10.61
C TYR A 168 19.32 -1.34 11.38
N ARG A 169 20.50 -0.71 11.47
CA ARG A 169 21.64 -1.24 12.25
C ARG A 169 21.33 -1.35 13.74
N ILE A 170 20.69 -0.33 14.32
CA ILE A 170 20.26 -0.36 15.73
C ILE A 170 19.23 -1.47 15.92
N PHE A 171 18.27 -1.59 15.02
CA PHE A 171 17.27 -2.66 15.02
C PHE A 171 17.91 -4.05 15.01
N LEU A 172 18.80 -4.33 14.04
CA LEU A 172 19.48 -5.62 13.94
C LEU A 172 20.38 -5.93 15.14
N LEU A 173 21.12 -4.93 15.63
CA LEU A 173 21.94 -5.10 16.83
C LEU A 173 21.05 -5.45 18.05
N THR A 174 19.96 -4.70 18.22
CA THR A 174 19.04 -4.89 19.34
C THR A 174 18.39 -6.27 19.29
N ILE A 175 17.84 -6.66 18.13
CA ILE A 175 17.18 -7.97 18.00
C ILE A 175 18.16 -9.12 18.18
N THR A 176 19.39 -8.99 17.68
CA THR A 176 20.45 -9.98 17.88
C THR A 176 20.77 -10.14 19.35
N LEU A 177 21.01 -9.04 20.08
CA LEU A 177 21.36 -9.10 21.51
C LEU A 177 20.19 -9.62 22.36
N VAL A 178 18.98 -9.09 22.14
CA VAL A 178 17.79 -9.43 22.91
C VAL A 178 17.39 -10.90 22.74
N VAL A 179 17.65 -11.52 21.58
CA VAL A 179 17.35 -12.94 21.36
C VAL A 179 18.54 -13.85 21.73
N SER A 180 19.77 -13.51 21.31
CA SER A 180 20.93 -14.40 21.48
C SER A 180 21.41 -14.54 22.93
N VAL A 181 21.29 -13.48 23.75
CA VAL A 181 21.72 -13.51 25.15
C VAL A 181 20.84 -14.46 25.98
N PRO A 182 19.50 -14.31 26.03
CA PRO A 182 18.62 -15.29 26.66
C PRO A 182 18.81 -16.71 26.13
N ALA A 183 18.95 -16.88 24.82
CA ALA A 183 19.14 -18.19 24.21
C ALA A 183 20.45 -18.87 24.64
N SER A 184 21.53 -18.10 24.74
CA SER A 184 22.83 -18.60 25.20
C SER A 184 22.81 -18.94 26.69
N CYS A 185 22.13 -18.12 27.51
CA CYS A 185 21.86 -18.45 28.90
C CYS A 185 21.05 -19.75 29.03
N ALA A 186 20.01 -19.94 28.20
CA ALA A 186 19.23 -21.18 28.16
C ALA A 186 20.08 -22.41 27.82
N ILE A 187 21.03 -22.30 26.88
CA ILE A 187 21.98 -23.38 26.61
C ILE A 187 22.86 -23.65 27.82
N ALA A 188 23.40 -22.61 28.44
CA ALA A 188 24.28 -22.73 29.60
C ALA A 188 23.59 -23.31 30.84
N THR A 189 22.27 -23.11 30.99
CA THR A 189 21.48 -23.66 32.11
C THR A 189 20.85 -25.02 31.82
N GLY A 190 21.19 -25.66 30.70
CA GLY A 190 20.72 -27.01 30.35
C GLY A 190 19.42 -27.05 29.54
N GLN A 191 18.82 -25.90 29.22
CA GLN A 191 17.69 -25.78 28.28
C GLN A 191 18.19 -25.62 26.84
N ALA A 192 19.11 -26.49 26.41
CA ALA A 192 19.81 -26.38 25.13
C ALA A 192 18.85 -26.35 23.93
N ALA A 193 17.76 -27.12 24.02
CA ALA A 193 16.71 -27.16 23.02
C ALA A 193 16.12 -25.78 22.72
N THR A 194 15.60 -25.11 23.74
CA THR A 194 14.97 -23.78 23.63
C THR A 194 15.97 -22.75 23.11
N GLY A 195 17.21 -22.78 23.62
CA GLY A 195 18.24 -21.85 23.17
C GLY A 195 18.65 -22.05 21.71
N ILE A 196 18.87 -23.29 21.27
CA ILE A 196 19.22 -23.60 19.88
C ILE A 196 18.10 -23.19 18.92
N LEU A 197 16.84 -23.50 19.25
CA LEU A 197 15.71 -23.15 18.41
C LEU A 197 15.50 -21.62 18.29
N ASN A 198 15.73 -20.86 19.37
CA ASN A 198 15.71 -19.39 19.31
C ASN A 198 16.83 -18.82 18.44
N LEU A 199 18.06 -19.35 18.56
CA LEU A 199 19.17 -18.94 17.69
C LEU A 199 18.91 -19.29 16.22
N ALA A 200 18.30 -20.45 15.95
CA ALA A 200 17.91 -20.84 14.61
C ALA A 200 16.84 -19.90 14.03
N GLY A 201 15.81 -19.57 14.81
CA GLY A 201 14.78 -18.60 14.42
C GLY A 201 15.36 -17.21 14.13
N LEU A 202 16.30 -16.75 14.96
CA LEU A 202 17.05 -15.51 14.74
C LEU A 202 17.87 -15.56 13.44
N ALA A 203 18.60 -16.65 13.20
CA ALA A 203 19.40 -16.82 12.00
C ALA A 203 18.52 -16.82 10.74
N VAL A 204 17.38 -17.51 10.76
CA VAL A 204 16.39 -17.50 9.67
C VAL A 204 15.87 -16.09 9.40
N PHE A 205 15.64 -15.29 10.44
CA PHE A 205 15.21 -13.89 10.28
C PHE A 205 16.31 -12.99 9.71
N ILE A 206 17.54 -13.04 10.24
CA ILE A 206 18.64 -12.15 9.83
C ILE A 206 19.15 -12.47 8.42
N LEU A 207 19.15 -13.75 8.04
CA LEU A 207 19.66 -14.20 6.75
C LEU A 207 18.59 -14.17 5.65
N ASP A 208 17.41 -13.58 5.90
CA ASP A 208 16.25 -13.62 5.02
C ASP A 208 15.94 -15.04 4.53
N GLY A 209 16.08 -16.02 5.41
CA GLY A 209 15.90 -17.45 5.10
C GLY A 209 14.44 -17.85 4.88
N VAL A 210 13.49 -16.92 5.13
CA VAL A 210 12.07 -17.12 4.88
C VAL A 210 11.76 -16.70 3.43
N PRO A 211 11.03 -17.51 2.65
CA PRO A 211 10.70 -17.14 1.28
C PRO A 211 9.92 -15.83 1.19
N LYS A 212 10.02 -15.22 0.02
CA LYS A 212 9.28 -14.01 -0.34
C LYS A 212 7.79 -14.22 -0.08
N HIS A 213 7.20 -13.32 0.70
CA HIS A 213 5.84 -13.54 1.19
C HIS A 213 4.80 -13.61 0.07
N THR A 214 3.95 -14.63 0.12
CA THR A 214 2.70 -14.77 -0.66
C THR A 214 1.73 -13.57 -0.60
N TYR A 215 1.84 -12.62 0.34
CA TYR A 215 0.98 -11.42 0.40
C TYR A 215 1.21 -10.43 -0.75
N PHE A 216 2.32 -10.59 -1.46
CA PHE A 216 2.62 -9.86 -2.68
C PHE A 216 2.32 -10.66 -3.94
N SER A 217 1.82 -11.90 -3.79
CA SER A 217 1.32 -12.70 -4.89
C SER A 217 0.14 -12.00 -5.57
N PRO A 218 0.02 -12.09 -6.91
CA PRO A 218 -1.18 -11.68 -7.64
C PRO A 218 -2.48 -12.27 -7.08
N SER A 219 -2.40 -13.42 -6.38
CA SER A 219 -3.55 -14.12 -5.82
C SER A 219 -4.15 -13.48 -4.56
N VAL A 220 -3.42 -12.59 -3.87
CA VAL A 220 -3.92 -11.95 -2.66
C VAL A 220 -4.54 -10.61 -3.03
N ALA A 221 -5.85 -10.46 -2.79
CA ALA A 221 -6.58 -9.26 -3.18
C ALA A 221 -6.19 -8.04 -2.33
N HIS A 222 -6.01 -6.89 -2.98
CA HIS A 222 -5.89 -5.59 -2.33
C HIS A 222 -7.13 -4.76 -2.64
N ARG A 223 -7.78 -4.28 -1.59
CA ARG A 223 -9.03 -3.53 -1.65
C ARG A 223 -8.84 -2.15 -1.06
N TYR A 224 -9.63 -1.21 -1.58
CA TYR A 224 -9.60 0.18 -1.18
C TYR A 224 -10.83 0.53 -0.34
N CYS A 225 -10.61 1.23 0.78
CA CYS A 225 -11.71 1.81 1.57
C CYS A 225 -12.15 3.16 1.03
N GLU A 226 -13.18 3.72 1.70
CA GLU A 226 -13.91 4.83 1.13
C GLU A 226 -13.11 6.12 0.94
N ASP A 227 -12.06 6.23 1.72
CA ASP A 227 -11.18 7.37 1.89
C ASP A 227 -9.87 7.24 1.09
N THR A 228 -9.71 6.14 0.35
CA THR A 228 -8.42 5.75 -0.24
C THR A 228 -8.59 5.03 -1.57
N LEU A 229 -9.30 5.63 -2.52
CA LEU A 229 -9.37 5.10 -3.89
C LEU A 229 -8.05 5.40 -4.62
N ARG A 230 -7.21 4.37 -4.73
CA ARG A 230 -5.90 4.49 -5.39
C ARG A 230 -5.99 3.99 -6.82
N ILE A 231 -5.50 4.79 -7.74
CA ILE A 231 -5.31 4.44 -9.13
C ILE A 231 -3.82 4.24 -9.35
N VAL A 232 -3.50 3.01 -9.68
CA VAL A 232 -2.15 2.57 -9.96
C VAL A 232 -1.76 3.09 -11.33
N LEU A 233 -0.68 3.87 -11.40
CA LEU A 233 -0.22 4.40 -12.67
C LEU A 233 0.71 3.40 -13.36
N PRO A 234 0.60 3.28 -14.68
CA PRO A 234 1.46 2.40 -15.46
C PRO A 234 2.91 2.90 -15.44
N THR A 235 3.82 2.08 -14.93
CA THR A 235 5.25 2.40 -14.84
C THR A 235 6.13 1.26 -15.34
N THR A 236 7.18 1.62 -16.09
CA THR A 236 8.21 0.69 -16.56
C THR A 236 9.24 0.33 -15.49
N HIS A 237 9.25 1.01 -14.34
CA HIS A 237 10.22 0.82 -13.26
C HIS A 237 9.60 0.11 -12.04
N HIS A 238 10.44 -0.36 -11.11
CA HIS A 238 10.02 -1.08 -9.89
C HIS A 238 9.31 -0.21 -8.84
N GLU A 239 9.28 1.11 -9.05
CA GLU A 239 8.56 2.07 -8.20
C GLU A 239 7.21 2.44 -8.83
N GLY A 240 6.17 2.54 -8.00
CA GLY A 240 4.82 2.90 -8.42
C GLY A 240 4.42 4.27 -7.88
N THR A 241 4.07 5.21 -8.76
CA THR A 241 3.26 6.35 -8.35
C THR A 241 1.80 5.92 -8.43
N THR A 242 1.02 6.21 -7.38
CA THR A 242 -0.43 6.00 -7.39
C THR A 242 -1.11 7.34 -7.22
N TYR A 243 -2.12 7.63 -8.05
CA TYR A 243 -3.00 8.75 -7.77
C TYR A 243 -4.07 8.33 -6.78
N VAL A 244 -4.28 9.14 -5.76
CA VAL A 244 -5.36 8.95 -4.79
C VAL A 244 -6.47 9.92 -5.18
N LEU A 245 -7.63 9.36 -5.55
CA LEU A 245 -8.80 10.16 -5.91
C LEU A 245 -9.30 10.96 -4.69
N PRO A 246 -10.02 12.08 -4.92
CA PRO A 246 -10.54 12.89 -3.83
C PRO A 246 -11.44 12.11 -2.86
N SER A 247 -11.38 12.53 -1.60
CA SER A 247 -12.18 11.98 -0.50
C SER A 247 -12.88 13.12 0.25
N ARG A 248 -13.65 12.82 1.31
CA ARG A 248 -14.56 13.81 1.95
C ARG A 248 -13.91 15.16 2.26
N ASN A 249 -12.64 15.14 2.66
CA ASN A 249 -11.95 16.31 3.21
C ASN A 249 -10.62 16.58 2.51
N ARG A 250 -10.38 15.99 1.33
CA ARG A 250 -9.08 16.05 0.67
C ARG A 250 -9.21 15.93 -0.84
N GLY A 251 -8.41 16.72 -1.53
CA GLY A 251 -8.33 16.74 -2.98
C GLY A 251 -7.58 15.56 -3.57
N MET A 252 -7.27 15.67 -4.87
CA MET A 252 -6.52 14.67 -5.60
C MET A 252 -5.05 14.71 -5.19
N ASP A 253 -4.47 13.54 -4.92
CA ASP A 253 -3.11 13.41 -4.44
C ASP A 253 -2.32 12.41 -5.31
N ALA A 254 -1.00 12.47 -5.22
CA ALA A 254 -0.08 11.52 -5.81
C ALA A 254 0.80 10.99 -4.70
N THR A 255 0.75 9.68 -4.46
CA THR A 255 1.55 9.02 -3.44
C THR A 255 2.52 8.04 -4.08
N TRP A 256 3.74 8.02 -3.55
CA TRP A 256 4.73 7.01 -3.90
C TRP A 256 4.42 5.73 -3.14
N SER A 257 4.52 4.58 -3.80
CA SER A 257 4.28 3.28 -3.20
C SER A 257 5.20 2.22 -3.77
N SER A 258 5.55 1.26 -2.93
CA SER A 258 6.12 -0.01 -3.35
C SER A 258 5.16 -0.70 -4.33
N LYS A 259 5.67 -1.19 -5.46
CA LYS A 259 4.89 -1.79 -6.54
C LYS A 259 4.31 -3.14 -6.12
N ILE A 260 3.03 -3.16 -5.74
CA ILE A 260 2.35 -4.42 -5.43
C ILE A 260 2.02 -5.11 -6.75
N ALA A 261 2.62 -6.27 -7.01
CA ALA A 261 2.47 -6.98 -8.29
C ALA A 261 0.98 -7.21 -8.65
N ALA A 262 0.16 -7.60 -7.68
CA ALA A 262 -1.28 -7.78 -7.85
C ALA A 262 -2.02 -6.50 -8.32
N GLU A 263 -1.58 -5.33 -7.87
CA GLU A 263 -2.17 -4.03 -8.24
C GLU A 263 -1.71 -3.55 -9.63
N HIS A 264 -0.45 -3.85 -9.97
CA HIS A 264 0.21 -3.32 -11.15
C HIS A 264 0.14 -4.22 -12.39
N ALA A 265 0.00 -5.54 -12.21
CA ALA A 265 0.13 -6.53 -13.29
C ALA A 265 -0.72 -6.18 -14.53
N GLU A 266 -1.97 -5.80 -14.32
CA GLU A 266 -2.90 -5.49 -15.40
C GLU A 266 -2.64 -4.13 -16.04
N ALA A 267 -2.40 -3.09 -15.23
CA ALA A 267 -2.15 -1.75 -15.76
C ALA A 267 -0.84 -1.72 -16.56
N ASP A 268 0.22 -2.33 -16.04
CA ASP A 268 1.49 -2.40 -16.73
C ASP A 268 1.45 -3.38 -17.90
N GLY A 269 0.83 -4.55 -17.73
CA GLY A 269 0.73 -5.56 -18.78
C GLY A 269 0.04 -5.01 -20.03
N GLU A 270 -1.14 -4.41 -19.85
CA GLU A 270 -1.92 -3.90 -20.98
C GLU A 270 -1.26 -2.69 -21.66
N ILE A 271 -0.61 -1.82 -20.90
CA ILE A 271 0.04 -0.62 -21.43
C ILE A 271 1.38 -0.93 -22.08
N MET A 272 2.15 -1.88 -21.55
CA MET A 272 3.37 -2.34 -22.20
C MET A 272 3.08 -3.00 -23.54
N VAL A 273 2.02 -3.82 -23.62
CA VAL A 273 1.56 -4.40 -24.89
C VAL A 273 1.14 -3.30 -25.87
N LEU A 274 0.37 -2.32 -25.42
CA LEU A 274 -0.04 -1.19 -26.25
C LEU A 274 1.18 -0.43 -26.81
N PHE A 275 2.11 -0.02 -25.97
CA PHE A 275 3.31 0.72 -26.42
C PHE A 275 4.26 -0.12 -27.26
N SER A 276 4.33 -1.43 -27.03
CA SER A 276 5.08 -2.33 -27.91
C SER A 276 4.49 -2.30 -29.31
N LYS A 277 3.17 -2.45 -29.44
CA LYS A 277 2.47 -2.41 -30.74
C LYS A 277 2.54 -1.04 -31.41
N MET A 278 2.36 0.03 -30.66
CA MET A 278 2.45 1.39 -31.19
C MET A 278 3.85 1.71 -31.73
N ARG A 279 4.91 1.28 -31.03
CA ARG A 279 6.30 1.40 -31.51
C ARG A 279 6.58 0.55 -32.74
N ALA A 280 5.96 -0.64 -32.82
CA ALA A 280 6.05 -1.50 -33.99
C ALA A 280 5.16 -1.04 -35.16
N GLN A 281 4.32 -0.01 -34.96
CA GLN A 281 3.31 0.45 -35.92
C GLN A 281 2.27 -0.64 -36.28
N GLU A 282 2.09 -1.62 -35.39
CA GLU A 282 1.18 -2.76 -35.52
C GLU A 282 -0.04 -2.60 -34.60
N TRP A 283 -0.61 -1.39 -34.57
CA TRP A 283 -1.73 -1.07 -33.69
C TRP A 283 -2.89 -0.48 -34.47
N GLU A 284 -4.09 -0.70 -33.96
CA GLU A 284 -5.33 -0.11 -34.46
C GLU A 284 -5.87 0.89 -33.43
N PRO A 285 -6.55 1.98 -33.84
CA PRO A 285 -7.15 2.93 -32.92
C PRO A 285 -8.02 2.28 -31.82
N SER A 286 -8.77 1.22 -32.17
CA SER A 286 -9.58 0.48 -31.20
C SER A 286 -8.78 -0.23 -30.09
N GLU A 287 -7.49 -0.51 -30.30
CA GLU A 287 -6.65 -1.25 -29.36
C GLU A 287 -6.44 -0.44 -28.07
N VAL A 288 -6.27 0.89 -28.14
CA VAL A 288 -6.10 1.75 -26.96
C VAL A 288 -7.27 1.60 -26.00
N LEU A 289 -8.50 1.69 -26.53
CA LEU A 289 -9.71 1.58 -25.72
C LEU A 289 -9.95 0.15 -25.22
N LYS A 290 -9.66 -0.87 -26.04
CA LYS A 290 -9.76 -2.28 -25.66
C LYS A 290 -8.87 -2.59 -24.46
N ARG A 291 -7.63 -2.12 -24.48
CA ARG A 291 -6.66 -2.28 -23.39
C ARG A 291 -7.10 -1.52 -22.14
N LEU A 292 -7.56 -0.28 -22.29
CA LEU A 292 -8.13 0.50 -21.20
C LEU A 292 -9.32 -0.22 -20.53
N ARG A 293 -10.25 -0.79 -21.32
CA ARG A 293 -11.38 -1.58 -20.78
C ARG A 293 -10.93 -2.81 -20.00
N SER A 294 -9.89 -3.51 -20.48
CA SER A 294 -9.29 -4.64 -19.77
C SER A 294 -8.79 -4.21 -18.39
N THR A 295 -8.01 -3.13 -18.34
CA THR A 295 -7.51 -2.57 -17.08
C THR A 295 -8.62 -2.10 -16.15
N MET A 296 -9.66 -1.44 -16.67
CA MET A 296 -10.82 -0.99 -15.89
C MET A 296 -11.63 -2.15 -15.31
N ALA A 297 -11.80 -3.24 -16.07
CA ALA A 297 -12.50 -4.44 -15.61
C ALA A 297 -11.76 -5.11 -14.44
N ALA A 298 -10.44 -5.29 -14.56
CA ALA A 298 -9.63 -5.80 -13.46
C ALA A 298 -9.62 -4.87 -12.24
N TYR A 299 -9.59 -3.55 -12.46
CA TYR A 299 -9.65 -2.57 -11.38
C TYR A 299 -10.97 -2.64 -10.61
N ARG A 300 -12.10 -2.85 -11.31
CA ARG A 300 -13.43 -3.00 -10.69
C ARG A 300 -13.47 -4.12 -9.65
N GLU A 301 -12.82 -5.25 -9.93
CA GLU A 301 -12.78 -6.38 -8.99
C GLU A 301 -12.09 -6.01 -7.66
N ARG A 302 -11.16 -5.06 -7.69
CA ARG A 302 -10.45 -4.55 -6.50
C ARG A 302 -11.27 -3.54 -5.71
N VAL A 303 -12.14 -2.78 -6.39
CA VAL A 303 -13.09 -1.85 -5.76
C VAL A 303 -14.36 -2.63 -5.36
N ALA A 304 -14.19 -3.63 -4.50
CA ALA A 304 -15.23 -4.61 -4.18
C ALA A 304 -16.50 -4.03 -3.50
N SER A 305 -16.50 -2.75 -3.10
CA SER A 305 -17.68 -2.08 -2.56
C SER A 305 -17.53 -0.56 -2.58
N LEU A 306 -17.70 0.07 -3.73
CA LEU A 306 -17.93 1.52 -3.76
C LEU A 306 -19.32 1.77 -3.14
N SER A 307 -19.38 2.50 -2.03
CA SER A 307 -20.67 2.87 -1.45
C SER A 307 -21.36 3.92 -2.33
N VAL A 308 -22.68 4.01 -2.23
CA VAL A 308 -23.46 4.98 -3.02
C VAL A 308 -22.96 6.40 -2.77
N GLY A 309 -22.74 6.76 -1.50
CA GLY A 309 -22.26 8.09 -1.14
C GLY A 309 -20.87 8.42 -1.71
N GLN A 310 -20.01 7.43 -1.87
CA GLN A 310 -18.73 7.64 -2.55
C GLN A 310 -18.88 7.80 -4.06
N ALA A 311 -19.67 6.95 -4.69
CA ALA A 311 -19.93 7.05 -6.13
C ALA A 311 -20.55 8.41 -6.46
N GLU A 312 -21.48 8.89 -5.64
CA GLU A 312 -22.04 10.23 -5.78
C GLU A 312 -21.03 11.35 -5.54
N ARG A 313 -20.13 11.21 -4.56
CA ARG A 313 -19.08 12.21 -4.35
C ARG A 313 -18.12 12.28 -5.52
N LEU A 314 -17.72 11.12 -6.02
CA LEU A 314 -16.85 11.02 -7.19
C LEU A 314 -17.54 11.63 -8.42
N ALA A 315 -18.83 11.37 -8.59
CA ALA A 315 -19.64 11.98 -9.64
C ALA A 315 -19.71 13.52 -9.51
N ARG A 316 -20.05 14.04 -8.33
CA ARG A 316 -20.09 15.50 -8.09
C ARG A 316 -18.75 16.18 -8.32
N TRP A 317 -17.65 15.47 -8.07
CA TRP A 317 -16.31 15.96 -8.38
C TRP A 317 -16.05 16.02 -9.89
N ILE A 318 -16.25 14.92 -10.63
CA ILE A 318 -15.94 14.88 -12.06
C ILE A 318 -16.93 15.65 -12.95
N TYR A 319 -18.22 15.74 -12.58
CA TYR A 319 -19.23 16.44 -13.38
C TYR A 319 -19.39 17.94 -13.02
N ALA A 320 -18.51 18.47 -12.18
CA ALA A 320 -18.31 19.90 -11.88
C ALA A 320 -19.50 20.74 -11.37
N ASP A 321 -20.68 20.15 -11.08
CA ASP A 321 -21.83 20.87 -10.52
C ASP A 321 -21.84 20.81 -8.97
N GLY A 322 -21.19 21.78 -8.30
CA GLY A 322 -21.36 22.00 -6.85
C GLY A 322 -20.51 21.13 -5.91
N GLY A 323 -19.26 20.83 -6.28
CA GLY A 323 -18.32 20.11 -5.40
C GLY A 323 -17.78 20.96 -4.25
N ASP A 324 -17.45 20.32 -3.12
CA ASP A 324 -16.70 20.96 -2.03
C ASP A 324 -15.33 21.42 -2.57
N MET A 325 -14.98 22.69 -2.35
CA MET A 325 -13.69 23.29 -2.77
C MET A 325 -12.50 22.41 -2.35
N ARG A 326 -12.58 21.75 -1.19
CA ARG A 326 -11.50 20.85 -0.72
C ARG A 326 -11.30 19.63 -1.60
N THR A 327 -12.37 19.11 -2.21
CA THR A 327 -12.27 17.94 -3.10
C THR A 327 -11.67 18.28 -4.46
N ARG A 328 -11.70 19.56 -4.84
CA ARG A 328 -11.12 20.07 -6.08
C ARG A 328 -9.63 20.41 -5.97
N ALA A 329 -9.09 20.49 -4.75
CA ALA A 329 -7.69 20.79 -4.53
C ALA A 329 -6.75 19.74 -5.16
N ILE A 330 -5.56 20.18 -5.57
CA ILE A 330 -4.44 19.30 -5.93
C ILE A 330 -3.47 19.30 -4.74
N GLU A 331 -3.40 18.17 -4.04
CA GLU A 331 -2.62 17.98 -2.81
C GLU A 331 -1.14 17.65 -3.07
N CYS A 332 -0.85 17.27 -4.31
CA CYS A 332 0.47 16.84 -4.76
C CYS A 332 1.21 17.94 -5.54
N ALA A 333 2.46 17.68 -5.89
CA ALA A 333 3.26 18.64 -6.66
C ALA A 333 2.90 18.56 -8.14
N ARG A 334 2.88 19.69 -8.85
CA ARG A 334 2.83 19.69 -10.30
C ARG A 334 4.24 19.53 -10.89
N ALA A 335 4.34 18.82 -12.01
CA ALA A 335 5.58 18.79 -12.76
C ALA A 335 5.92 20.21 -13.28
N PRO A 336 7.17 20.69 -13.11
CA PRO A 336 7.54 22.04 -13.53
C PRO A 336 7.44 22.18 -15.05
N GLY A 337 6.81 23.25 -15.53
CA GLY A 337 6.62 23.52 -16.96
C GLY A 337 5.62 22.60 -17.66
N VAL A 338 4.78 21.89 -16.91
CA VAL A 338 3.84 20.89 -17.42
C VAL A 338 2.41 21.25 -17.04
N HIS A 339 1.51 21.21 -18.02
CA HIS A 339 0.08 21.46 -17.82
C HIS A 339 -0.66 20.20 -17.37
N LEU A 340 -1.92 20.32 -16.93
CA LEU A 340 -2.65 19.17 -16.38
C LEU A 340 -2.96 18.07 -17.40
N ILE A 341 -3.08 18.41 -18.68
CA ILE A 341 -3.45 17.46 -19.73
C ILE A 341 -2.27 16.52 -20.00
N GLY A 342 -2.29 15.37 -19.34
CA GLY A 342 -1.25 14.35 -19.42
C GLY A 342 -1.82 12.96 -19.27
N ARG A 343 -1.15 11.98 -19.88
CA ARG A 343 -1.64 10.60 -20.04
C ARG A 343 -2.16 10.01 -18.74
N ASP A 344 -1.38 10.09 -17.67
CA ASP A 344 -1.71 9.39 -16.42
C ASP A 344 -2.81 10.07 -15.62
N LEU A 345 -2.97 11.39 -15.77
CA LEU A 345 -4.13 12.08 -15.19
C LEU A 345 -5.39 11.68 -15.96
N MET A 346 -5.33 11.63 -17.29
CA MET A 346 -6.46 11.22 -18.11
C MET A 346 -6.84 9.77 -17.84
N PHE A 347 -5.85 8.89 -17.68
CA PHE A 347 -6.06 7.50 -17.26
C PHE A 347 -6.81 7.41 -15.92
N ALA A 348 -6.40 8.21 -14.93
CA ALA A 348 -7.06 8.24 -13.64
C ALA A 348 -8.50 8.78 -13.70
N LEU A 349 -8.73 9.83 -14.50
CA LEU A 349 -10.07 10.37 -14.72
C LEU A 349 -10.97 9.38 -15.48
N CYS A 350 -10.43 8.61 -16.43
CA CYS A 350 -11.16 7.52 -17.10
C CYS A 350 -11.65 6.49 -16.10
N ILE A 351 -10.77 6.02 -15.22
CA ILE A 351 -11.13 5.04 -14.20
C ILE A 351 -12.16 5.63 -13.23
N ALA A 352 -12.01 6.89 -12.83
CA ALA A 352 -12.96 7.57 -11.96
C ALA A 352 -14.36 7.65 -12.61
N GLU A 353 -14.45 8.08 -13.86
CA GLU A 353 -15.70 8.14 -14.62
C GLU A 353 -16.32 6.75 -14.82
N TYR A 354 -15.50 5.74 -15.14
CA TYR A 354 -15.95 4.36 -15.23
C TYR A 354 -16.58 3.86 -13.92
N LEU A 355 -15.97 4.13 -12.76
CA LEU A 355 -16.53 3.77 -11.44
C LEU A 355 -17.90 4.42 -11.20
N VAL A 356 -18.07 5.67 -11.62
CA VAL A 356 -19.36 6.37 -11.51
C VAL A 356 -20.38 5.74 -12.46
N PHE A 357 -20.00 5.53 -13.71
CA PHE A 357 -20.87 4.95 -14.74
C PHE A 357 -21.39 3.56 -14.36
N ILE A 358 -20.53 2.64 -13.91
CA ILE A 358 -20.98 1.31 -13.47
C ILE A 358 -21.89 1.37 -12.22
N SER A 359 -21.86 2.48 -11.48
CA SER A 359 -22.69 2.72 -10.31
C SER A 359 -24.01 3.43 -10.63
N GLN A 360 -24.26 3.81 -11.89
CA GLN A 360 -25.36 4.69 -12.32
C GLN A 360 -26.76 4.29 -11.80
N GLY A 361 -27.05 2.99 -11.74
CA GLY A 361 -28.33 2.47 -11.26
C GLY A 361 -28.59 2.76 -9.77
N ARG A 362 -27.53 3.04 -9.00
CA ARG A 362 -27.59 3.34 -7.57
C ARG A 362 -27.49 4.84 -7.27
N LEU A 363 -27.16 5.67 -8.25
CA LEU A 363 -26.99 7.12 -8.07
C LEU A 363 -28.35 7.83 -8.05
N SER A 364 -28.40 8.96 -7.35
CA SER A 364 -29.54 9.88 -7.41
C SER A 364 -29.81 10.38 -8.83
N ARG A 365 -31.08 10.69 -9.10
CA ARG A 365 -31.56 11.09 -10.43
C ARG A 365 -30.78 12.26 -11.03
N GLY A 366 -30.54 13.32 -10.26
CA GLY A 366 -29.80 14.49 -10.74
C GLY A 366 -28.37 14.17 -11.18
N ILE A 367 -27.68 13.27 -10.47
CA ILE A 367 -26.34 12.81 -10.88
C ILE A 367 -26.42 11.91 -12.12
N ARG A 368 -27.43 11.04 -12.19
CA ARG A 368 -27.62 10.15 -13.34
C ARG A 368 -27.84 10.93 -14.64
N GLU A 369 -28.60 12.02 -14.58
CA GLU A 369 -28.84 12.92 -15.71
C GLU A 369 -27.54 13.63 -16.17
N GLN A 370 -26.55 13.82 -15.27
CA GLN A 370 -25.25 14.40 -15.62
C GLN A 370 -24.30 13.42 -16.32
N ILE A 371 -24.52 12.11 -16.22
CA ILE A 371 -23.59 11.12 -16.81
C ILE A 371 -23.43 11.33 -18.33
N GLY A 372 -24.51 11.75 -19.00
CA GLY A 372 -24.52 12.08 -20.42
C GLY A 372 -23.60 13.24 -20.80
N LYS A 373 -23.19 14.10 -19.84
CA LYS A 373 -22.27 15.22 -20.12
C LYS A 373 -20.88 14.75 -20.54
N LEU A 374 -20.42 13.58 -20.08
CA LEU A 374 -19.08 13.07 -20.40
C LEU A 374 -19.11 11.80 -21.24
N ARG A 375 -20.23 11.07 -21.27
CA ARG A 375 -20.29 9.75 -21.92
C ARG A 375 -21.37 9.73 -22.99
N LEU A 376 -21.02 9.23 -24.17
CA LEU A 376 -22.01 8.93 -25.20
C LEU A 376 -22.83 7.71 -24.81
N MET A 377 -24.11 7.92 -24.49
CA MET A 377 -25.03 6.86 -24.07
C MET A 377 -25.21 5.79 -25.16
N ARG A 378 -25.28 6.20 -26.44
CA ARG A 378 -25.38 5.28 -27.58
C ARG A 378 -24.21 4.29 -27.69
N ARG A 379 -22.98 4.73 -27.40
CA ARG A 379 -21.77 3.88 -27.53
C ARG A 379 -21.45 3.08 -26.28
N SER A 380 -21.93 3.55 -25.14
CA SER A 380 -21.78 2.86 -23.86
C SER A 380 -22.87 1.82 -23.59
N GLY A 381 -23.86 1.71 -24.48
CA GLY A 381 -24.97 0.76 -24.37
C GLY A 381 -25.99 1.14 -23.28
N ALA A 382 -25.95 2.38 -22.79
CA ALA A 382 -26.83 2.89 -21.75
C ALA A 382 -27.98 3.76 -22.30
N GLY A 383 -28.02 4.03 -23.60
CA GLY A 383 -29.12 4.74 -24.25
C GLY A 383 -30.26 3.82 -24.62
N ASP A 384 -31.48 4.18 -24.22
CA ASP A 384 -32.70 3.59 -24.77
C ASP A 384 -32.87 4.10 -26.22
N GLY A 385 -33.11 3.18 -27.16
CA GLY A 385 -32.94 3.41 -28.59
C GLY A 385 -33.71 4.59 -29.22
N GLU A 386 -33.14 5.05 -30.33
CA GLU A 386 -33.68 5.88 -31.42
C GLU A 386 -34.40 7.19 -31.03
N GLY A 387 -33.66 8.31 -31.12
CA GLY A 387 -34.29 9.61 -31.43
C GLY A 387 -33.66 10.85 -30.81
N GLN A 388 -32.83 10.73 -29.78
CA GLN A 388 -32.21 11.89 -29.17
C GLN A 388 -30.82 12.11 -29.80
N GLU A 389 -30.65 13.22 -30.51
CA GLU A 389 -29.35 13.71 -30.99
C GLU A 389 -28.45 14.05 -29.77
N ASP A 390 -27.92 13.01 -29.13
CA ASP A 390 -27.11 12.97 -27.90
C ASP A 390 -25.78 13.75 -27.96
N ARG A 391 -25.51 14.46 -29.07
CA ARG A 391 -24.31 15.27 -29.21
C ARG A 391 -24.43 16.64 -28.55
N ALA A 392 -25.64 17.20 -28.45
CA ALA A 392 -25.85 18.63 -28.15
C ALA A 392 -25.50 19.08 -26.71
N GLY A 393 -24.93 18.22 -25.87
CA GLY A 393 -24.48 18.58 -24.53
C GLY A 393 -23.37 17.71 -23.96
N THR A 394 -22.74 16.87 -24.78
CA THR A 394 -21.61 16.05 -24.33
C THR A 394 -20.32 16.85 -24.54
N ILE A 395 -19.59 17.08 -23.45
CA ILE A 395 -18.37 17.87 -23.43
C ILE A 395 -17.32 17.25 -24.35
N GLY A 396 -16.76 18.06 -25.23
CA GLY A 396 -15.70 17.69 -26.15
C GLY A 396 -16.15 17.00 -27.44
N TYR A 397 -17.46 17.02 -27.73
CA TYR A 397 -18.01 16.48 -28.98
C TYR A 397 -18.20 17.54 -30.08
N LEU A 398 -17.79 18.79 -29.84
CA LEU A 398 -17.60 19.75 -30.91
C LEU A 398 -16.53 19.24 -31.90
N PRO A 399 -16.66 19.48 -33.21
CA PRO A 399 -15.66 19.02 -34.18
C PRO A 399 -14.29 19.66 -33.99
N GLY A 400 -13.24 18.86 -34.25
CA GLY A 400 -11.86 19.32 -34.32
C GLY A 400 -11.34 19.93 -33.03
N ILE A 401 -10.55 21.01 -33.15
CA ILE A 401 -9.84 21.62 -32.02
C ILE A 401 -10.76 22.23 -30.97
N GLU A 402 -11.97 22.65 -31.34
CA GLU A 402 -12.91 23.26 -30.39
C GLU A 402 -13.45 22.22 -29.40
N GLY A 403 -13.70 20.98 -29.85
CA GLY A 403 -14.04 19.89 -28.92
C GLY A 403 -12.89 19.56 -27.98
N TYR A 404 -11.65 19.59 -28.48
CA TYR A 404 -10.49 19.42 -27.62
C TYR A 404 -10.42 20.50 -26.53
N LYS A 405 -10.57 21.77 -26.89
CA LYS A 405 -10.53 22.90 -25.94
C LYS A 405 -11.62 22.77 -24.88
N GLU A 406 -12.84 22.44 -25.28
CA GLU A 406 -13.96 22.23 -24.35
C GLU A 406 -13.65 21.11 -23.34
N ALA A 407 -13.07 20.00 -23.81
CA ALA A 407 -12.65 18.90 -22.94
C ALA A 407 -11.54 19.30 -21.97
N VAL A 408 -10.57 20.11 -22.42
CA VAL A 408 -9.50 20.66 -21.58
C VAL A 408 -10.08 21.59 -20.51
N GLU A 409 -10.92 22.55 -20.89
CA GLU A 409 -11.59 23.47 -19.98
C GLU A 409 -12.32 22.72 -18.88
N HIS A 410 -13.02 21.65 -19.24
CA HIS A 410 -13.69 20.80 -18.27
C HIS A 410 -12.72 20.14 -17.28
N VAL A 411 -11.59 19.56 -17.74
CA VAL A 411 -10.57 19.00 -16.83
C VAL A 411 -10.06 20.05 -15.84
N TYR A 412 -9.79 21.27 -16.27
CA TYR A 412 -9.35 22.34 -15.38
C TYR A 412 -10.44 22.75 -14.37
N SER A 413 -11.72 22.74 -14.78
CA SER A 413 -12.85 23.04 -13.90
C SER A 413 -13.02 22.03 -12.76
N ILE A 414 -12.64 20.77 -12.96
CA ILE A 414 -12.66 19.72 -11.91
C ILE A 414 -11.75 20.10 -10.74
N PHE A 415 -10.67 20.82 -11.02
CA PHE A 415 -9.66 21.22 -10.04
C PHE A 415 -9.78 22.68 -9.59
N ASP A 416 -10.78 23.42 -10.09
CA ASP A 416 -10.99 24.85 -9.79
C ASP A 416 -9.74 25.71 -10.04
N ILE A 417 -9.03 25.44 -11.15
CA ILE A 417 -7.87 26.21 -11.58
C ILE A 417 -8.07 26.79 -12.97
N PRO A 418 -7.49 27.97 -13.28
CA PRO A 418 -7.59 28.56 -14.60
C PRO A 418 -6.90 27.71 -15.66
N VAL A 419 -7.49 27.66 -16.86
CA VAL A 419 -6.93 26.93 -18.00
C VAL A 419 -5.60 27.54 -18.40
N GLU A 420 -4.58 26.70 -18.49
CA GLU A 420 -3.27 27.14 -18.93
C GLU A 420 -3.23 27.28 -20.43
N ARG A 421 -2.71 28.42 -20.90
CA ARG A 421 -2.58 28.74 -22.31
C ARG A 421 -1.89 27.63 -23.12
N ALA A 422 -0.82 27.05 -22.59
CA ALA A 422 -0.09 25.96 -23.25
C ALA A 422 -0.90 24.65 -23.41
N ALA A 423 -2.00 24.48 -22.68
CA ALA A 423 -2.87 23.31 -22.81
C ALA A 423 -3.89 23.45 -23.96
N VAL A 424 -4.11 24.66 -24.48
CA VAL A 424 -5.09 24.94 -25.54
C VAL A 424 -4.48 25.62 -26.76
N GLU A 425 -3.31 26.23 -26.61
CA GLU A 425 -2.53 26.82 -27.69
C GLU A 425 -1.28 25.97 -27.95
N PHE A 426 -1.11 25.58 -29.20
CA PHE A 426 -0.04 24.68 -29.63
C PHE A 426 1.03 25.46 -30.39
N THR A 427 2.24 25.53 -29.84
CA THR A 427 3.34 26.30 -30.46
C THR A 427 4.44 25.41 -31.04
N VAL A 428 4.13 24.14 -31.30
CA VAL A 428 5.08 23.13 -31.81
C VAL A 428 4.77 22.80 -33.27
N GLN A 429 5.76 22.29 -34.01
CA GLN A 429 5.53 21.78 -35.37
C GLN A 429 4.74 20.46 -35.31
N PRO A 430 3.85 20.17 -36.29
CA PRO A 430 3.19 18.87 -36.39
C PRO A 430 4.20 17.75 -36.69
N PRO A 431 3.83 16.47 -36.47
CA PRO A 431 4.68 15.37 -36.90
C PRO A 431 4.79 15.35 -38.43
N ALA A 432 5.95 14.98 -38.96
CA ALA A 432 6.15 14.87 -40.41
C ALA A 432 5.16 13.86 -41.06
N HIS A 433 4.78 12.84 -40.30
CA HIS A 433 3.72 11.90 -40.65
C HIS A 433 3.06 11.41 -39.36
N SER A 434 1.73 11.44 -39.29
CA SER A 434 0.98 10.81 -38.21
C SER A 434 0.58 9.41 -38.62
N PHE A 435 1.01 8.42 -37.85
CA PHE A 435 0.64 7.01 -38.05
C PHE A 435 -0.81 6.78 -37.67
N ALA A 436 -1.30 7.45 -36.63
CA ALA A 436 -2.70 7.38 -36.21
C ALA A 436 -3.64 7.91 -37.30
N LEU A 437 -3.30 9.05 -37.92
CA LEU A 437 -4.11 9.69 -38.96
C LEU A 437 -3.82 9.18 -40.37
N LYS A 438 -2.74 8.41 -40.56
CA LYS A 438 -2.25 7.91 -41.85
C LYS A 438 -2.00 9.02 -42.88
N LYS A 439 -1.64 10.22 -42.42
CA LYS A 439 -1.34 11.40 -43.26
C LYS A 439 -0.30 12.32 -42.62
N ALA A 440 0.28 13.19 -43.42
CA ALA A 440 1.08 14.32 -42.96
C ALA A 440 0.14 15.53 -42.73
N PRO A 441 -0.04 16.02 -41.49
CA PRO A 441 -0.85 17.21 -41.24
C PRO A 441 -0.18 18.47 -41.81
N ALA A 442 -0.95 19.41 -42.35
CA ALA A 442 -0.41 20.67 -42.86
C ALA A 442 0.00 21.64 -41.75
N GLY A 443 -0.58 21.50 -40.56
CA GLY A 443 -0.29 22.33 -39.39
C GLY A 443 -0.63 21.64 -38.08
N ILE A 444 -0.18 22.22 -36.96
CA ILE A 444 -0.41 21.64 -35.63
C ILE A 444 -1.88 21.69 -35.23
N GLU A 445 -2.62 22.72 -35.63
CA GLU A 445 -4.06 22.82 -35.36
C GLU A 445 -4.87 21.75 -36.12
N GLU A 446 -4.51 21.49 -37.40
CA GLU A 446 -5.10 20.38 -38.17
C GLU A 446 -4.80 19.04 -37.49
N TYR A 447 -3.53 18.82 -37.10
CA TYR A 447 -3.14 17.59 -36.40
C TYR A 447 -3.95 17.38 -35.12
N VAL A 448 -4.06 18.40 -34.27
CA VAL A 448 -4.82 18.33 -33.01
C VAL A 448 -6.30 18.07 -33.28
N GLY A 449 -6.89 18.80 -34.23
CA GLY A 449 -8.30 18.66 -34.57
C GLY A 449 -8.63 17.27 -35.09
N ASP A 450 -7.87 16.79 -36.08
CA ASP A 450 -8.07 15.45 -36.65
C ASP A 450 -7.81 14.33 -35.64
N LEU A 451 -6.77 14.49 -34.80
CA LEU A 451 -6.48 13.52 -33.75
C LEU A 451 -7.58 13.49 -32.69
N TRP A 452 -8.15 14.64 -32.35
CA TRP A 452 -9.29 14.73 -31.44
C TRP A 452 -10.54 14.07 -32.05
N ASP A 453 -10.83 14.32 -33.32
CA ASP A 453 -11.94 13.68 -34.03
C ASP A 453 -11.76 12.15 -34.10
N LEU A 454 -10.54 11.68 -34.36
CA LEU A 454 -10.21 10.25 -34.29
C LEU A 454 -10.43 9.70 -32.87
N ALA A 455 -9.94 10.41 -31.85
CA ALA A 455 -10.06 10.01 -30.46
C ALA A 455 -11.53 9.89 -30.03
N THR A 456 -12.34 10.92 -30.31
CA THR A 456 -13.78 10.92 -30.01
C THR A 456 -14.51 9.89 -30.83
N HIS A 457 -14.09 9.56 -32.06
CA HIS A 457 -14.69 8.50 -32.87
C HIS A 457 -14.52 7.11 -32.25
N HIS A 458 -13.37 6.83 -31.63
CA HIS A 458 -13.06 5.51 -31.04
C HIS A 458 -13.34 5.41 -29.53
N SER A 459 -13.78 6.50 -28.90
CA SER A 459 -13.97 6.59 -27.46
C SER A 459 -15.44 6.60 -27.03
N GLU A 460 -15.69 6.18 -25.79
CA GLU A 460 -17.03 6.15 -25.17
C GLU A 460 -17.31 7.39 -24.33
N SER A 461 -16.27 8.03 -23.79
CA SER A 461 -16.34 9.22 -22.95
C SER A 461 -15.26 10.24 -23.27
N THR A 462 -15.47 11.50 -22.88
CA THR A 462 -14.52 12.61 -23.01
C THR A 462 -13.16 12.28 -22.40
N PHE A 463 -13.12 11.68 -21.20
CA PHE A 463 -11.85 11.28 -20.59
C PHE A 463 -11.17 10.16 -21.37
N SER A 464 -11.92 9.17 -21.87
CA SER A 464 -11.31 8.11 -22.69
C SER A 464 -10.77 8.65 -24.02
N ALA A 465 -11.41 9.67 -24.60
CA ALA A 465 -10.91 10.40 -25.76
C ALA A 465 -9.64 11.19 -25.42
N LEU A 466 -9.58 11.89 -24.28
CA LEU A 466 -8.37 12.57 -23.82
C LEU A 466 -7.24 11.59 -23.50
N TYR A 467 -7.53 10.43 -22.92
CA TYR A 467 -6.53 9.39 -22.69
C TYR A 467 -5.98 8.84 -24.01
N PHE A 468 -6.86 8.59 -24.99
CA PHE A 468 -6.44 8.23 -26.35
C PHE A 468 -5.56 9.32 -26.96
N PHE A 469 -6.03 10.56 -26.97
CA PHE A 469 -5.33 11.71 -27.53
C PHE A 469 -3.94 11.86 -26.93
N THR A 470 -3.83 11.90 -25.60
CA THR A 470 -2.55 12.05 -24.89
C THR A 470 -1.62 10.85 -25.07
N THR A 471 -2.18 9.65 -25.26
CA THR A 471 -1.40 8.44 -25.58
C THR A 471 -0.79 8.52 -26.97
N VAL A 472 -1.59 8.86 -27.99
CA VAL A 472 -1.09 9.01 -29.36
C VAL A 472 -0.13 10.19 -29.47
N TRP A 473 -0.47 11.34 -28.87
CA TRP A 473 0.42 12.50 -28.82
C TRP A 473 1.78 12.12 -28.24
N PHE A 474 1.82 11.43 -27.10
CA PHE A 474 3.09 11.00 -26.50
C PHE A 474 3.89 10.09 -27.44
N MET A 475 3.22 9.19 -28.16
CA MET A 475 3.88 8.24 -29.07
C MET A 475 4.42 8.89 -30.35
N GLU A 476 3.74 9.91 -30.88
CA GLU A 476 4.13 10.57 -32.13
C GLU A 476 5.02 11.80 -31.90
N MET A 477 4.75 12.56 -30.82
CA MET A 477 5.35 13.87 -30.56
C MET A 477 6.24 13.90 -29.30
N GLY A 478 6.06 12.95 -28.38
CA GLY A 478 6.77 12.93 -27.09
C GLY A 478 6.29 14.00 -26.10
N ASN A 479 7.17 14.37 -25.17
CA ASN A 479 6.88 15.35 -24.10
C ASN A 479 7.18 16.79 -24.57
N VAL A 480 6.34 17.33 -25.45
CA VAL A 480 6.47 18.68 -26.02
C VAL A 480 5.26 19.56 -25.68
N ASN A 481 5.40 20.88 -25.76
CA ASN A 481 4.33 21.86 -25.48
C ASN A 481 3.73 21.77 -24.05
N GLY A 482 4.48 21.24 -23.09
CA GLY A 482 3.98 21.02 -21.72
C GLY A 482 3.15 19.75 -21.54
N PHE A 483 2.93 18.95 -22.60
CA PHE A 483 2.41 17.60 -22.46
C PHE A 483 3.45 16.71 -21.79
N HIS A 484 3.02 15.98 -20.77
CA HIS A 484 3.86 15.02 -20.08
C HIS A 484 3.03 13.83 -19.65
N ILE A 485 3.69 12.67 -19.56
CA ILE A 485 3.06 11.44 -19.10
C ILE A 485 2.50 11.58 -17.67
N PHE A 486 3.31 12.15 -16.78
CA PHE A 486 3.04 12.38 -15.35
C PHE A 486 2.94 13.88 -15.03
N PRO A 487 1.76 14.52 -15.19
CA PRO A 487 1.59 15.95 -14.89
C PRO A 487 1.57 16.24 -13.39
N LEU A 488 1.10 15.28 -12.58
CA LEU A 488 1.10 15.34 -11.13
C LEU A 488 2.19 14.42 -10.57
N ARG A 489 2.95 14.92 -9.61
CA ARG A 489 4.11 14.26 -9.01
C ARG A 489 3.92 14.14 -7.51
N VAL A 490 4.42 13.04 -6.96
CA VAL A 490 4.53 12.89 -5.52
C VAL A 490 5.38 14.03 -4.94
N SER A 491 4.91 14.66 -3.86
CA SER A 491 5.65 15.72 -3.16
C SER A 491 6.85 15.19 -2.39
N SER A 492 6.84 13.89 -2.06
CA SER A 492 7.91 13.20 -1.36
C SER A 492 7.93 11.70 -1.66
N ARG A 493 9.13 11.13 -1.82
CA ARG A 493 9.30 9.67 -1.95
C ARG A 493 9.05 8.89 -0.66
N ASP A 494 8.68 9.54 0.44
CA ASP A 494 8.44 8.84 1.71
C ASP A 494 7.15 8.01 1.73
N GLY A 495 6.40 8.00 0.62
CA GLY A 495 5.08 7.39 0.50
C GLY A 495 4.06 7.93 1.50
N ASP A 496 2.87 7.34 1.48
CA ASP A 496 1.91 7.54 2.56
C ASP A 496 2.14 6.53 3.71
N VAL A 497 1.38 6.70 4.80
CA VAL A 497 1.47 5.78 5.95
C VAL A 497 1.22 4.33 5.53
N GLN A 498 0.36 4.08 4.54
CA GLN A 498 0.04 2.73 4.09
C GLN A 498 1.20 2.10 3.32
N SER A 499 1.81 2.83 2.39
CA SER A 499 3.02 2.40 1.69
C SER A 499 4.16 2.10 2.68
N ARG A 500 4.28 2.86 3.78
CA ARG A 500 5.21 2.54 4.88
C ARG A 500 4.83 1.28 5.65
N MET A 501 3.55 0.98 5.83
CA MET A 501 3.15 -0.26 6.50
C MET A 501 3.36 -1.49 5.62
N VAL A 502 3.21 -1.35 4.30
CA VAL A 502 3.41 -2.44 3.34
C VAL A 502 4.84 -2.99 3.40
N ILE A 503 5.86 -2.15 3.56
CA ILE A 503 7.25 -2.63 3.66
C ILE A 503 7.47 -3.54 4.88
N TRP A 504 6.78 -3.31 5.99
CA TRP A 504 6.96 -4.12 7.21
C TRP A 504 6.35 -5.52 7.10
N ARG A 505 5.58 -5.83 6.05
CA ARG A 505 4.93 -7.14 5.90
C ARG A 505 5.94 -8.30 5.86
N GLN A 506 7.02 -8.14 5.11
CA GLN A 506 8.05 -9.18 5.01
C GLN A 506 8.74 -9.38 6.36
N ALA A 507 9.10 -8.28 7.05
CA ALA A 507 9.69 -8.35 8.39
C ALA A 507 8.77 -9.06 9.40
N TRP A 508 7.48 -8.72 9.42
CA TRP A 508 6.50 -9.36 10.31
C TRP A 508 6.36 -10.85 10.02
N PHE A 509 6.28 -11.22 8.75
CA PHE A 509 6.20 -12.62 8.36
C PHE A 509 7.45 -13.41 8.72
N ALA A 510 8.63 -12.88 8.38
CA ALA A 510 9.90 -13.51 8.71
C ALA A 510 10.07 -13.69 10.22
N ALA A 511 9.71 -12.67 11.01
CA ALA A 511 9.78 -12.75 12.47
C ALA A 511 8.78 -13.76 13.05
N CYS A 512 7.55 -13.80 12.55
CA CYS A 512 6.56 -14.79 13.00
C CYS A 512 7.01 -16.21 12.66
N VAL A 513 7.52 -16.45 11.45
CA VAL A 513 8.05 -17.77 11.05
C VAL A 513 9.25 -18.14 11.93
N GLY A 514 10.24 -17.24 12.08
CA GLY A 514 11.40 -17.46 12.96
C GLY A 514 10.99 -17.78 14.40
N GLN A 515 9.96 -17.12 14.91
CA GLN A 515 9.43 -17.39 16.26
C GLN A 515 8.67 -18.71 16.35
N LEU A 516 7.92 -19.11 15.31
CA LEU A 516 7.24 -20.41 15.30
C LEU A 516 8.24 -21.58 15.30
N LEU A 517 9.38 -21.43 14.61
CA LEU A 517 10.48 -22.39 14.67
C LEU A 517 11.06 -22.50 16.09
N SER A 518 11.05 -21.40 16.86
CA SER A 518 11.57 -21.39 18.22
C SER A 518 10.72 -22.21 19.22
N VAL A 519 9.45 -22.44 18.91
CA VAL A 519 8.46 -23.09 19.80
C VAL A 519 8.21 -24.56 19.43
N SER A 520 8.58 -24.98 18.21
CA SER A 520 8.24 -26.32 17.70
C SER A 520 9.41 -27.00 17.01
N TRP A 521 9.91 -28.08 17.62
CA TRP A 521 10.88 -28.99 17.01
C TRP A 521 10.40 -29.62 15.69
N ILE A 522 9.10 -29.95 15.62
CA ILE A 522 8.49 -30.49 14.40
C ILE A 522 8.46 -29.42 13.31
N GLY A 523 8.13 -28.18 13.68
CA GLY A 523 8.19 -27.04 12.77
C GLY A 523 9.60 -26.81 12.24
N PHE A 524 10.60 -26.82 13.12
CA PHE A 524 12.01 -26.68 12.76
C PHE A 524 12.50 -27.82 11.85
N GLY A 525 12.23 -29.07 12.21
CA GLY A 525 12.60 -30.23 11.41
C GLY A 525 11.95 -30.19 10.02
N GLY A 526 10.67 -29.81 9.93
CA GLY A 526 9.95 -29.65 8.66
C GLY A 526 10.47 -28.50 7.80
N PHE A 527 10.91 -27.40 8.41
CA PHE A 527 11.54 -26.27 7.70
C PHE A 527 12.92 -26.66 7.13
N VAL A 528 13.80 -27.26 7.94
CA VAL A 528 15.15 -27.70 7.50
C VAL A 528 15.07 -28.75 6.38
N SER A 529 14.06 -29.62 6.41
CA SER A 529 13.84 -30.63 5.37
C SER A 529 13.06 -30.11 4.14
N GLY A 530 12.64 -28.84 4.14
CA GLY A 530 11.95 -28.22 3.00
C GLY A 530 10.47 -28.60 2.85
N TYR A 531 9.85 -29.25 3.84
CA TYR A 531 8.41 -29.55 3.82
C TYR A 531 7.53 -28.33 4.10
N PHE A 532 8.06 -27.35 4.84
CA PHE A 532 7.41 -26.06 5.04
C PHE A 532 8.18 -24.98 4.27
N PRO A 533 7.59 -24.39 3.22
CA PRO A 533 8.14 -23.20 2.59
C PRO A 533 8.08 -22.02 3.56
#